data_AF-B4GFW5-F1
#
_entry.id   AF-B4GFW5-F1
#
_cell.length_a   1.000
_cell.length_b   1.000
_cell.length_c   1.000
_cell.angle_alpha   90.00
_cell.angle_beta   90.00
_cell.angle_gamma   90.00
#
_symmetry.space_group_name_H-M   'P 1'
#
loop_
_entity.id
_entity.type
_entity.pdbx_description
1 polymer ?
#
loop_
_entity_poly.entity_id
_entity_poly.type
_entity_poly.pdbx_seq_one_letter_code
_entity_poly.pdbx_strand_id
1 'polypeptide(L)'
;MHFDHLARSMENHNLSGDWPEDSRFISEVVRYHERILRLSDVVNDILGVPLLLNFMVSSFVICFVGFQMTVGVSPDMITKLFLYLVSSMSQVYLICHYGQMVADASFGLSVAVYNQNWSHADVRYQRALLLIIARAQKTTHLKATIFLDITRSTMTDLLQISYKFFALLRTMYVQ
;
A
#
# COMPACT_ATOMS: atom_id res chain seq x y z
N MET A 1 -4.32 10.27 -7.13
CA MET A 1 -3.31 9.20 -7.24
C MET A 1 -2.88 9.07 -8.70
N HIS A 2 -1.59 8.91 -9.02
CA HIS A 2 -1.14 8.88 -10.42
C HIS A 2 -1.68 7.67 -11.21
N PHE A 3 -1.86 6.53 -10.54
CA PHE A 3 -2.49 5.34 -11.12
C PHE A 3 -3.96 5.59 -11.46
N ASP A 4 -4.76 6.22 -10.59
CA ASP A 4 -6.16 6.56 -10.89
C ASP A 4 -6.29 7.54 -12.05
N HIS A 5 -5.34 8.49 -12.16
CA HIS A 5 -5.33 9.43 -13.28
C HIS A 5 -5.06 8.71 -14.60
N LEU A 6 -4.09 7.79 -14.62
CA LEU A 6 -3.81 6.95 -15.79
C LEU A 6 -5.00 6.04 -16.13
N ALA A 7 -5.62 5.42 -15.12
CA ALA A 7 -6.79 4.57 -15.28
C ALA A 7 -7.95 5.34 -15.95
N ARG A 8 -8.28 6.53 -15.44
CA ARG A 8 -9.31 7.40 -16.04
C ARG A 8 -8.94 7.88 -17.44
N SER A 9 -7.66 8.15 -17.69
CA SER A 9 -7.20 8.56 -19.02
C SER A 9 -7.37 7.44 -20.03
N MET A 10 -7.20 6.17 -19.65
CA MET A 10 -7.43 5.04 -20.54
C MET A 10 -8.92 4.76 -20.73
N GLU A 11 -9.70 4.80 -19.66
CA GLU A 11 -11.15 4.53 -19.70
C GLU A 11 -11.90 5.56 -20.56
N ASN A 12 -11.52 6.84 -20.49
CA ASN A 12 -12.17 7.92 -21.24
C ASN A 12 -11.61 8.13 -22.66
N HIS A 13 -10.60 7.37 -23.09
CA HIS A 13 -10.01 7.54 -24.41
C HIS A 13 -10.86 6.87 -25.49
N ASN A 14 -11.52 7.70 -26.31
CA ASN A 14 -12.18 7.26 -27.53
C ASN A 14 -11.13 6.97 -28.60
N LEU A 15 -11.13 5.74 -29.09
CA LEU A 15 -10.25 5.29 -30.16
C LEU A 15 -10.61 5.99 -31.46
N SER A 16 -9.60 6.54 -32.13
CA SER A 16 -9.74 7.21 -33.42
C SER A 16 -9.98 6.18 -34.54
N GLY A 17 -9.47 4.97 -34.36
CA GLY A 17 -9.47 3.91 -35.38
C GLY A 17 -8.32 4.05 -36.38
N ASP A 18 -7.54 5.12 -36.28
CA ASP A 18 -6.31 5.33 -37.04
C ASP A 18 -5.07 4.92 -36.22
N TRP A 19 -4.32 3.95 -36.74
CA TRP A 19 -3.17 3.36 -36.06
C TRP A 19 -2.07 4.36 -35.62
N PRO A 20 -1.67 5.37 -36.42
CA PRO A 20 -0.63 6.33 -36.03
C PRO A 20 -0.99 7.18 -34.80
N GLU A 21 -2.28 7.50 -34.61
CA GLU A 21 -2.75 8.25 -33.43
C GLU A 21 -2.82 7.34 -32.20
N ASP A 22 -3.49 6.19 -32.35
CA ASP A 22 -3.69 5.23 -31.26
C ASP A 22 -2.35 4.65 -30.75
N SER A 23 -1.38 4.43 -31.64
CA SER A 23 -0.03 3.95 -31.26
C SER A 23 0.78 5.00 -30.49
N ARG A 24 0.59 6.29 -30.79
CA ARG A 24 1.24 7.38 -30.05
C ARG A 24 0.67 7.47 -28.64
N PHE A 25 -0.65 7.36 -28.50
CA PHE A 25 -1.33 7.34 -27.22
C PHE A 25 -0.87 6.16 -26.34
N ILE A 26 -0.87 4.93 -26.87
CA ILE A 26 -0.36 3.77 -26.12
C ILE A 26 1.09 3.97 -25.69
N SER A 27 1.93 4.48 -26.59
CA SER A 27 3.35 4.68 -26.29
C SER A 27 3.53 5.67 -25.13
N GLU A 28 2.71 6.72 -25.06
CA GLU A 28 2.71 7.68 -23.96
C GLU A 28 2.22 7.07 -22.65
N VAL A 29 1.13 6.31 -22.70
CA VAL A 29 0.58 5.60 -21.53
C VAL A 29 1.59 4.59 -20.97
N VAL A 30 2.23 3.79 -21.82
CA VAL A 30 3.27 2.83 -21.39
C VAL A 30 4.43 3.56 -20.71
N ARG A 31 4.91 4.66 -21.32
CA ARG A 31 6.02 5.46 -20.78
C ARG A 31 5.65 6.10 -19.44
N TYR A 32 4.40 6.55 -19.29
CA TYR A 32 3.92 7.09 -18.02
C TYR A 32 3.75 6.00 -16.96
N HIS A 33 3.21 4.83 -17.31
CA HIS A 33 3.09 3.69 -16.41
C HIS A 33 4.47 3.24 -15.90
N GLU A 34 5.45 3.12 -16.78
CA GLU A 34 6.84 2.80 -16.43
C GLU A 34 7.43 3.85 -15.47
N ARG A 35 7.17 5.13 -15.70
CA ARG A 35 7.61 6.21 -14.81
C ARG A 35 6.99 6.13 -13.42
N ILE A 36 5.70 5.77 -13.31
CA ILE A 36 5.05 5.57 -12.01
C ILE A 36 5.66 4.37 -11.29
N LEU A 37 5.89 3.25 -12.00
CA LEU A 37 6.52 2.07 -11.42
C LEU A 37 7.91 2.39 -10.87
N ARG A 38 8.74 3.08 -11.67
CA ARG A 38 10.07 3.51 -11.25
C ARG A 38 10.03 4.47 -10.06
N LEU A 39 9.05 5.38 -10.01
CA LEU A 39 8.86 6.24 -8.85
C LEU A 39 8.52 5.41 -7.60
N SER A 40 7.65 4.42 -7.74
CA SER A 40 7.30 3.53 -6.63
C SER A 40 8.51 2.74 -6.13
N ASP A 41 9.38 2.28 -7.03
CA ASP A 41 10.62 1.60 -6.66
C ASP A 41 11.57 2.52 -5.88
N VAL A 42 11.75 3.76 -6.33
CA VAL A 42 12.58 4.76 -5.62
C VAL A 42 11.99 5.09 -4.25
N VAL A 43 10.66 5.23 -4.15
CA VAL A 43 9.97 5.46 -2.87
C VAL A 43 10.18 4.28 -1.92
N ASN A 44 10.08 3.05 -2.42
CA ASN A 44 10.33 1.84 -1.64
C ASN A 44 11.79 1.74 -1.16
N ASP A 45 12.75 2.15 -1.98
CA ASP A 45 14.18 2.14 -1.61
C ASP A 45 14.46 3.16 -0.49
N ILE A 46 13.92 4.38 -0.61
CA ILE A 46 14.11 5.45 0.38
C ILE A 46 13.35 5.18 1.68
N LEU A 47 12.08 4.75 1.58
CA LEU A 47 11.21 4.56 2.75
C LEU A 47 11.30 3.16 3.34
N GLY A 48 11.93 2.20 2.67
CA GLY A 48 11.95 0.80 3.10
C GLY A 48 12.49 0.60 4.52
N VAL A 49 13.69 1.11 4.79
CA VAL A 49 14.33 0.99 6.13
C VAL A 49 13.61 1.84 7.19
N PRO A 50 13.28 3.13 6.95
CA PRO A 50 12.52 3.93 7.90
C PRO A 50 11.16 3.31 8.28
N LEU A 51 10.43 2.76 7.32
CA LEU A 51 9.13 2.12 7.58
C LEU A 51 9.31 0.86 8.42
N LEU A 52 10.32 0.04 8.14
CA LEU A 52 10.61 -1.15 8.92
C LEU A 52 10.91 -0.80 10.39
N LEU A 53 11.77 0.20 10.61
CA LEU A 53 12.07 0.69 11.96
C LEU A 53 10.84 1.27 12.66
N ASN A 54 10.00 2.01 11.92
CA ASN A 54 8.76 2.54 12.46
C ASN A 54 7.85 1.42 12.96
N PHE A 55 7.64 0.37 12.16
CA PHE A 55 6.83 -0.78 12.56
C PHE A 55 7.41 -1.51 13.80
N MET A 56 8.73 -1.71 13.85
CA MET A 56 9.37 -2.33 15.03
C MET A 56 9.14 -1.49 16.29
N VAL A 57 9.42 -0.19 16.22
CA VAL A 57 9.25 0.74 17.36
C VAL A 57 7.78 0.79 17.80
N SER A 58 6.84 0.89 16.85
CA SER A 58 5.41 0.88 17.17
C SER A 58 4.97 -0.44 17.83
N SER A 59 5.50 -1.59 17.43
CA SER A 59 5.21 -2.88 18.10
C SER A 59 5.67 -2.88 19.55
N PHE A 60 6.91 -2.43 19.82
CA PHE A 60 7.42 -2.30 21.19
C PHE A 60 6.57 -1.33 22.01
N VAL A 61 6.25 -0.16 21.46
CA VAL A 61 5.40 0.83 22.11
C VAL A 61 4.05 0.24 22.50
N ILE A 62 3.35 -0.42 21.56
CA ILE A 62 2.05 -1.03 21.82
C ILE A 62 2.14 -2.08 22.94
N CYS A 63 3.17 -2.92 22.91
CA CYS A 63 3.38 -3.97 23.91
C CYS A 63 3.67 -3.39 25.31
N PHE A 64 4.66 -2.50 25.44
CA PHE A 64 5.09 -1.95 26.73
C PHE A 64 4.06 -1.01 27.34
N VAL A 65 3.43 -0.15 26.52
CA VAL A 65 2.38 0.78 27.00
C VAL A 65 1.17 -0.02 27.47
N GLY A 66 0.76 -1.04 26.71
CA GLY A 66 -0.31 -1.96 27.12
C GLY A 66 0.02 -2.66 28.44
N PHE A 67 1.25 -3.15 28.61
CA PHE A 67 1.70 -3.75 29.86
C PHE A 67 1.67 -2.75 31.02
N GLN A 68 2.23 -1.55 30.84
CA GLN A 68 2.31 -0.53 31.89
C GLN A 68 0.93 -0.13 32.41
N MET A 69 -0.11 -0.08 31.55
CA MET A 69 -1.49 0.13 31.99
C MET A 69 -1.99 -0.94 32.97
N THR A 70 -1.49 -2.17 32.89
CA THR A 70 -1.89 -3.27 33.79
C THR A 70 -1.19 -3.27 35.14
N VAL A 71 -0.06 -2.57 35.28
CA VAL A 71 0.76 -2.58 36.52
C VAL A 71 0.28 -1.54 37.56
N GLY A 72 -0.88 -0.92 37.37
CA GLY A 72 -1.51 -0.07 38.39
C GLY A 72 -0.86 1.32 38.53
N VAL A 73 -0.71 2.03 37.41
CA VAL A 73 -0.23 3.43 37.36
C VAL A 73 -1.29 4.42 37.85
N SER A 74 -0.87 5.64 38.21
CA SER A 74 -1.80 6.70 38.59
C SER A 74 -2.79 7.04 37.45
N PRO A 75 -4.02 7.47 37.77
CA PRO A 75 -5.06 7.70 36.76
C PRO A 75 -4.68 8.77 35.72
N ASP A 76 -3.95 9.83 36.11
CA ASP A 76 -3.42 10.82 35.16
C ASP A 76 -2.43 10.19 34.14
N MET A 77 -1.59 9.27 34.62
CA MET A 77 -0.63 8.57 33.79
C MET A 77 -1.32 7.59 32.85
N ILE A 78 -2.38 6.89 33.30
CA ILE A 78 -3.20 6.02 32.45
C ILE A 78 -3.79 6.78 31.26
N THR A 79 -4.33 7.98 31.48
CA THR A 79 -4.88 8.81 30.39
C THR A 79 -3.80 9.18 29.36
N LYS A 80 -2.60 9.56 29.80
CA LYS A 80 -1.47 9.86 28.91
C LYS A 80 -1.02 8.64 28.12
N LEU A 81 -0.89 7.48 28.76
CA LEU A 81 -0.55 6.23 28.09
C LEU A 81 -1.60 5.82 27.05
N PHE A 82 -2.88 6.03 27.36
CA PHE A 82 -3.97 5.70 26.45
C PHE A 82 -3.93 6.56 25.19
N LEU A 83 -3.75 7.88 25.34
CA LEU A 83 -3.58 8.78 24.20
C LEU A 83 -2.36 8.40 23.36
N TYR A 84 -1.25 8.03 23.99
CA TYR A 84 -0.04 7.60 23.30
C TYR A 84 -0.25 6.29 22.52
N LEU A 85 -0.97 5.32 23.10
CA LEU A 85 -1.33 4.07 22.43
C LEU A 85 -2.21 4.34 21.20
N VAL A 86 -3.27 5.13 21.34
CA VAL A 86 -4.17 5.49 20.25
C VAL A 86 -3.41 6.22 19.14
N SER A 87 -2.51 7.13 19.49
CA SER A 87 -1.65 7.84 18.53
C SER A 87 -0.72 6.90 17.78
N SER A 88 -0.10 5.93 18.45
CA SER A 88 0.76 4.95 17.80
C SER A 88 -0.04 4.03 16.87
N MET A 89 -1.24 3.61 17.28
CA MET A 89 -2.12 2.80 16.45
C MET A 89 -2.61 3.56 15.22
N SER A 90 -2.96 4.84 15.37
CA SER A 90 -3.40 5.67 14.23
C SER A 90 -2.27 5.90 13.22
N GLN A 91 -1.04 6.10 13.69
CA GLN A 91 0.13 6.21 12.82
C GLN A 91 0.33 4.95 11.96
N VAL A 92 0.35 3.78 12.59
CA VAL A 92 0.49 2.48 11.89
C VAL A 92 -0.67 2.26 10.92
N TYR A 93 -1.90 2.55 11.35
CA TYR A 93 -3.08 2.45 10.51
C TYR A 93 -2.98 3.32 9.26
N LEU A 94 -2.57 4.59 9.40
CA LEU A 94 -2.43 5.51 8.27
C LEU A 94 -1.40 5.00 7.26
N ILE A 95 -0.24 4.53 7.72
CA ILE A 95 0.81 3.98 6.86
C ILE A 95 0.28 2.78 6.06
N CYS A 96 -0.34 1.81 6.74
CA CYS A 96 -0.91 0.63 6.08
C CYS A 96 -2.10 0.98 5.17
N HIS A 97 -2.90 1.99 5.53
CA HIS A 97 -4.01 2.46 4.71
C HIS A 97 -3.52 3.06 3.40
N TYR A 98 -2.54 3.95 3.43
CA TYR A 98 -1.96 4.52 2.23
C TYR A 98 -1.20 3.47 1.39
N GLY A 99 -0.49 2.54 2.02
CA GLY A 99 0.14 1.41 1.34
C GLY A 99 -0.88 0.55 0.59
N GLN A 100 -2.01 0.25 1.23
CA GLN A 100 -3.12 -0.46 0.60
C GLN A 100 -3.74 0.33 -0.55
N MET A 101 -3.97 1.64 -0.39
CA MET A 101 -4.51 2.46 -1.48
C MET A 101 -3.60 2.43 -2.72
N VAL A 102 -2.28 2.38 -2.55
CA VAL A 102 -1.34 2.28 -3.69
C VAL A 102 -1.50 0.95 -4.40
N ALA A 103 -1.63 -0.14 -3.65
CA ALA A 103 -1.88 -1.46 -4.20
C ALA A 103 -3.23 -1.52 -4.94
N ASP A 104 -4.30 -1.01 -4.32
CA ASP A 104 -5.64 -1.00 -4.89
C ASP A 104 -5.68 -0.16 -6.19
N ALA A 105 -5.05 1.02 -6.21
CA ALA A 105 -4.97 1.87 -7.39
C ALA A 105 -4.12 1.25 -8.52
N SER A 106 -3.01 0.58 -8.17
CA SER A 106 -2.19 -0.16 -9.14
C SER A 106 -2.98 -1.29 -9.78
N PHE A 107 -3.77 -2.02 -9.00
CA PHE A 107 -4.62 -3.10 -9.52
C PHE A 107 -5.79 -2.53 -10.36
N GLY A 108 -6.41 -1.43 -9.91
CA GLY A 108 -7.51 -0.75 -10.59
C GLY A 108 -7.15 -0.28 -12.00
N LEU A 109 -5.88 0.05 -12.27
CA LEU A 109 -5.41 0.34 -13.62
C LEU A 109 -5.69 -0.82 -14.58
N SER A 110 -5.43 -2.07 -14.18
CA SER A 110 -5.67 -3.23 -15.05
C SER A 110 -7.15 -3.39 -15.43
N VAL A 111 -8.05 -3.09 -14.48
CA VAL A 111 -9.51 -3.14 -14.67
C VAL A 111 -9.96 -2.01 -15.60
N ALA A 112 -9.46 -0.80 -15.41
CA ALA A 112 -9.79 0.34 -16.26
C ALA A 112 -9.33 0.16 -17.71
N VAL A 113 -8.12 -0.39 -17.91
CA VAL A 113 -7.59 -0.72 -19.24
C VAL A 113 -8.47 -1.79 -19.92
N TYR A 114 -8.92 -2.79 -19.16
CA TYR A 114 -9.80 -3.85 -19.66
C TYR A 114 -11.18 -3.32 -20.08
N ASN A 115 -11.73 -2.34 -19.34
CA ASN A 115 -13.04 -1.74 -19.58
C ASN A 115 -13.07 -0.73 -20.75
N GLN A 116 -11.91 -0.37 -21.32
CA GLN A 116 -11.86 0.47 -22.52
C GLN A 116 -12.61 -0.22 -23.68
N ASN A 117 -13.24 0.53 -24.57
CA ASN A 117 -13.95 -0.02 -25.74
C ASN A 117 -12.99 -0.47 -26.86
N TRP A 118 -12.07 -1.40 -26.58
CA TRP A 118 -10.98 -1.85 -27.47
C TRP A 118 -11.39 -2.85 -28.56
N SER A 119 -12.65 -3.30 -28.55
CA SER A 119 -13.21 -4.28 -29.49
C SER A 119 -13.12 -3.83 -30.96
N HIS A 120 -13.19 -2.53 -31.22
CA HIS A 120 -13.07 -1.93 -32.55
C HIS A 120 -11.65 -1.45 -32.91
N ALA A 121 -10.67 -1.63 -32.01
CA ALA A 121 -9.30 -1.21 -32.24
C ALA A 121 -8.53 -2.15 -33.19
N ASP A 122 -7.43 -1.65 -33.78
CA ASP A 122 -6.47 -2.48 -34.51
C ASP A 122 -5.94 -3.63 -33.60
N VAL A 123 -5.73 -4.81 -34.17
CA VAL A 123 -5.14 -5.99 -33.50
C VAL A 123 -3.82 -5.64 -32.82
N ARG A 124 -3.04 -4.73 -33.39
CA ARG A 124 -1.78 -4.26 -32.80
C ARG A 124 -2.01 -3.50 -31.48
N TYR A 125 -3.07 -2.70 -31.40
CA TYR A 125 -3.47 -1.97 -30.19
C TYR A 125 -3.94 -2.94 -29.11
N GLN A 126 -4.79 -3.90 -29.49
CA GLN A 126 -5.29 -4.94 -28.58
C GLN A 126 -4.16 -5.75 -27.94
N ARG A 127 -3.15 -6.14 -28.73
CA ARG A 127 -1.96 -6.84 -28.21
C ARG A 127 -1.18 -6.00 -27.20
N ALA A 128 -1.03 -4.69 -27.45
CA ALA A 128 -0.35 -3.80 -26.52
C ALA A 128 -1.14 -3.63 -25.22
N LEU A 129 -2.47 -3.52 -25.27
CA LEU A 129 -3.31 -3.51 -24.07
C LEU A 129 -3.15 -4.77 -23.22
N LEU A 130 -3.10 -5.95 -23.84
CA LEU A 130 -2.88 -7.21 -23.11
C LEU A 130 -1.56 -7.19 -22.34
N LEU A 131 -0.49 -6.62 -22.90
CA LEU A 131 0.79 -6.46 -22.21
C LEU A 131 0.68 -5.49 -21.03
N ILE A 132 -0.05 -4.38 -21.20
CA ILE A 132 -0.31 -3.40 -20.13
C ILE A 132 -1.10 -4.05 -19.00
N ILE A 133 -2.17 -4.79 -19.32
CA ILE A 133 -2.99 -5.52 -18.34
C ILE A 133 -2.14 -6.55 -17.60
N ALA A 134 -1.38 -7.38 -18.31
CA ALA A 134 -0.52 -8.39 -17.71
C ALA A 134 0.54 -7.77 -16.79
N ARG A 135 1.03 -6.57 -17.12
CA ARG A 135 1.97 -5.82 -16.26
C ARG A 135 1.27 -5.20 -15.05
N ALA A 136 0.13 -4.56 -15.25
CA ALA A 136 -0.63 -3.87 -14.20
C ALA A 136 -1.24 -4.84 -13.17
N GLN A 137 -1.54 -6.09 -13.57
CA GLN A 137 -1.95 -7.17 -12.67
C GLN A 137 -0.86 -7.57 -11.66
N LYS A 138 0.42 -7.30 -11.95
CA LYS A 138 1.49 -7.38 -10.94
C LYS A 138 1.44 -6.13 -10.08
N THR A 139 0.56 -6.16 -9.08
CA THR A 139 0.29 -5.04 -8.19
C THR A 139 1.57 -4.49 -7.57
N THR A 140 1.71 -3.17 -7.62
CA THR A 140 2.83 -2.49 -6.98
C THR A 140 2.48 -2.24 -5.53
N HIS A 141 3.25 -2.85 -4.62
CA HIS A 141 3.09 -2.66 -3.19
C HIS A 141 4.13 -1.67 -2.67
N LEU A 142 3.72 -0.88 -1.68
CA LEU A 142 4.68 -0.18 -0.82
C LEU A 142 5.36 -1.23 0.06
N LYS A 143 6.69 -1.23 0.13
CA LYS A 143 7.45 -2.26 0.85
C LYS A 143 8.30 -1.66 1.94
N ALA A 144 8.27 -2.25 3.14
CA ALA A 144 9.29 -2.01 4.15
C ALA A 144 10.42 -3.01 3.92
N THR A 145 11.46 -2.58 3.19
CA THR A 145 12.57 -3.45 2.73
C THR A 145 12.09 -4.62 1.86
N ILE A 146 12.90 -5.67 1.69
CA ILE A 146 12.58 -6.80 0.82
C ILE A 146 11.55 -7.79 1.42
N PHE A 147 11.26 -7.66 2.72
CA PHE A 147 10.58 -8.70 3.50
C PHE A 147 9.11 -8.43 3.79
N LEU A 148 8.64 -7.19 3.72
CA LEU A 148 7.35 -6.83 4.29
C LEU A 148 6.58 -5.87 3.37
N ASP A 149 5.52 -6.39 2.75
CA ASP A 149 4.57 -5.58 2.00
C ASP A 149 3.67 -4.82 2.96
N ILE A 150 3.53 -3.52 2.77
CA ILE A 150 2.76 -2.65 3.65
C ILE A 150 1.30 -2.72 3.23
N THR A 151 0.57 -3.56 3.94
CA THR A 151 -0.86 -3.82 3.69
C THR A 151 -1.64 -3.76 5.00
N ARG A 152 -2.97 -3.79 4.90
CA ARG A 152 -3.83 -3.95 6.07
C ARG A 152 -3.59 -5.27 6.80
N SER A 153 -3.19 -6.33 6.10
CA SER A 153 -2.84 -7.63 6.72
C SER A 153 -1.66 -7.48 7.67
N THR A 154 -0.62 -6.78 7.23
CA THR A 154 0.59 -6.53 8.00
C THR A 154 0.31 -5.84 9.34
N MET A 155 -0.63 -4.89 9.35
CA MET A 155 -1.08 -4.25 10.60
C MET A 155 -1.68 -5.28 11.56
N THR A 156 -2.55 -6.15 11.06
CA THR A 156 -3.16 -7.23 11.85
C THR A 156 -2.10 -8.17 12.43
N ASP A 157 -1.13 -8.58 11.62
CA ASP A 157 -0.05 -9.47 12.05
C ASP A 157 0.78 -8.83 13.17
N LEU A 158 1.12 -7.55 13.02
CA LEU A 158 1.87 -6.78 14.01
C LEU A 158 1.09 -6.61 15.33
N LEU A 159 -0.21 -6.32 15.26
CA LEU A 159 -1.08 -6.24 16.43
C LEU A 159 -1.19 -7.60 17.14
N GLN A 160 -1.33 -8.70 16.39
CA GLN A 160 -1.36 -10.05 16.95
C GLN A 160 -0.04 -10.39 17.66
N ILE A 161 1.10 -10.10 17.06
CA ILE A 161 2.41 -10.31 17.67
C ILE A 161 2.53 -9.49 18.96
N SER A 162 2.16 -8.21 18.92
CA SER A 162 2.23 -7.32 20.09
C SER A 162 1.32 -7.80 21.22
N TYR A 163 0.12 -8.28 20.90
CA TYR A 163 -0.80 -8.86 21.87
C TYR A 163 -0.28 -10.16 22.49
N LYS A 164 0.33 -11.05 21.69
CA LYS A 164 0.96 -12.29 22.19
C LYS A 164 2.07 -11.96 23.19
N PHE A 165 2.95 -11.01 22.87
CA PHE A 165 3.99 -10.55 23.80
C PHE A 165 3.40 -9.93 25.07
N PHE A 166 2.38 -9.08 24.94
CA PHE A 166 1.68 -8.50 26.08
C PHE A 166 1.08 -9.58 27.00
N ALA A 167 0.41 -10.59 26.42
CA ALA A 167 -0.20 -11.68 27.17
C ALA A 167 0.87 -12.49 27.92
N LEU A 168 2.00 -12.80 27.28
CA LEU A 168 3.13 -13.50 27.91
C LEU A 168 3.70 -12.71 29.09
N LEU A 169 3.97 -11.41 28.91
CA LEU A 169 4.48 -10.54 29.99
C LEU A 169 3.51 -10.47 31.16
N ARG A 170 2.22 -10.36 30.88
CA ARG A 170 1.18 -10.37 31.91
C ARG A 170 1.13 -11.68 32.67
N THR A 171 1.19 -12.83 31.98
CA THR A 171 1.20 -14.15 32.63
C THR A 171 2.43 -14.34 33.52
N MET A 172 3.61 -13.90 33.06
CA MET A 172 4.85 -13.98 33.85
C MET A 172 4.85 -13.06 35.07
N TYR A 173 4.19 -11.90 35.01
CA TYR A 173 4.14 -10.95 36.13
C TYR A 173 3.08 -11.32 37.19
N VAL A 174 2.03 -12.04 36.79
CA VAL A 174 0.95 -12.46 37.71
C VAL A 174 1.30 -13.77 38.44
N GLN A 175 2.32 -14.51 37.97
CA GLN A 175 2.93 -15.64 38.67
C GLN A 175 3.90 -15.18 39.76
#